data_AF-X1SU01-F1
#
_entry.id   AF-X1SU01-F1
#
_cell.length_a   1.000
_cell.length_b   1.000
_cell.length_c   1.000
_cell.angle_alpha   90.00
_cell.angle_beta   90.00
_cell.angle_gamma   90.00
#
_symmetry.space_group_name_H-M   'P 1'
#
loop_
_entity.id
_entity.type
_entity.pdbx_description
1 polymer ?
#
loop_
_entity_poly.entity_id
_entity_poly.type
_entity_poly.pdbx_seq_one_letter_code
_entity_poly.pdbx_strand_id
1 'polypeptide(L)' 'MKLFGYAAKPIADKLEKKGGGLIIPPEGFFIKDSKGPLKDGELERAADWAKLIIKTL' A
#
# COMPACT_ATOMS: atom_id res chain seq x y z
N MET A 1 15.71 -0.17 -11.80
CA MET A 1 15.86 -0.97 -10.58
C MET A 1 14.49 -1.53 -10.18
N LYS A 2 14.30 -2.87 -10.15
CA LYS A 2 13.14 -3.46 -9.46
C LYS A 2 13.40 -3.26 -7.97
N LEU A 3 12.64 -2.40 -7.29
CA LEU A 3 12.64 -2.37 -5.82
C LEU A 3 12.09 -3.72 -5.36
N PHE A 4 12.97 -4.68 -5.09
CA PHE A 4 12.61 -5.88 -4.36
C PHE A 4 12.09 -5.42 -3.00
N GLY A 5 10.81 -5.69 -2.70
CA GLY A 5 10.16 -5.31 -1.44
C GLY A 5 9.19 -4.13 -1.49
N TYR A 6 9.01 -3.43 -2.64
CA TYR A 6 8.00 -2.36 -2.74
C TYR A 6 7.03 -2.58 -3.91
N ALA A 7 5.98 -3.37 -3.65
CA ALA A 7 4.96 -3.71 -4.64
C ALA A 7 3.86 -2.65 -4.80
N ALA A 8 3.72 -1.74 -3.82
CA ALA A 8 2.62 -0.76 -3.76
C ALA A 8 2.53 0.12 -5.02
N LYS A 9 3.63 0.79 -5.38
CA LYS A 9 3.68 1.63 -6.60
C LYS A 9 3.43 0.83 -7.89
N PRO A 10 4.13 -0.29 -8.17
CA PRO A 10 3.85 -1.10 -9.35
C PRO A 10 2.40 -1.59 -9.47
N ILE A 11 1.72 -1.86 -8.34
CA ILE A 11 0.30 -2.26 -8.34
C ILE A 11 -0.57 -1.06 -8.71
N ALA A 12 -0.37 0.11 -8.09
CA ALA A 12 -1.10 1.33 -8.42
C ALA A 12 -0.94 1.73 -9.90
N ASP A 13 0.31 1.79 -10.39
CA ASP A 13 0.60 2.11 -11.80
C ASP A 13 -0.14 1.16 -12.76
N LYS A 14 -0.30 -0.13 -12.39
CA LYS A 14 -1.02 -1.12 -13.21
C LYS A 14 -2.53 -0.94 -13.14
N LEU A 15 -3.08 -0.54 -12.01
CA LEU A 15 -4.52 -0.27 -11.86
C LEU A 15 -4.92 0.99 -12.60
N GLU A 16 -4.12 2.06 -12.53
CA GLU A 16 -4.34 3.29 -13.30
C GLU A 16 -4.31 3.03 -14.80
N LYS A 17 -3.35 2.24 -15.28
CA LYS A 17 -3.28 1.81 -16.70
C LYS A 17 -4.49 1.02 -17.17
N LYS A 18 -5.27 0.44 -16.25
CA LYS A 18 -6.52 -0.27 -16.55
C LYS A 18 -7.76 0.62 -16.41
N GLY A 19 -7.59 1.93 -16.24
CA GLY A 19 -8.68 2.90 -16.11
C GLY A 19 -9.13 3.16 -14.67
N GLY A 20 -8.39 2.68 -13.66
CA GLY A 20 -8.64 3.05 -12.27
C GLY A 20 -8.25 4.49 -11.98
N GLY A 21 -9.07 5.21 -11.20
CA GLY A 21 -8.70 6.52 -10.65
C GLY A 21 -7.94 6.35 -9.34
N LEU A 22 -6.70 6.84 -9.27
CA LEU A 22 -5.93 6.83 -8.03
C LEU A 22 -6.45 7.94 -7.09
N ILE A 23 -7.27 7.55 -6.11
CA ILE A 23 -7.86 8.50 -5.15
C ILE A 23 -6.88 8.92 -4.05
N ILE A 24 -5.96 8.05 -3.64
CA ILE A 24 -4.87 8.37 -2.70
C ILE A 24 -3.58 7.63 -3.11
N PRO A 25 -2.39 8.11 -2.71
CA PRO A 25 -1.14 7.40 -2.97
C PRO A 25 -1.11 5.98 -2.41
N PRO A 26 -0.47 5.02 -3.11
CA PRO A 26 -0.35 3.65 -2.62
C PRO A 26 0.65 3.54 -1.47
N GLU A 27 0.32 2.73 -0.47
CA GLU A 27 1.16 2.49 0.71
C GLU A 27 1.61 1.01 0.75
N GLY A 28 2.84 0.78 1.22
CA GLY A 28 3.37 -0.56 1.47
C GLY A 28 3.50 -0.84 2.96
N PHE A 29 3.43 -2.12 3.35
CA PHE A 29 3.54 -2.56 4.74
C PHE A 29 4.69 -3.53 4.94
N PHE A 30 5.33 -3.46 6.11
CA PHE A 30 6.50 -4.26 6.44
C PHE A 30 6.13 -5.56 7.17
N ILE A 31 6.82 -6.64 6.83
CA ILE A 31 6.77 -7.94 7.52
C ILE A 31 8.13 -8.22 8.17
N LYS A 32 8.11 -8.95 9.30
CA LYS A 32 9.32 -9.30 10.06
C LYS A 32 10.18 -10.36 9.35
N ASP A 33 9.56 -11.21 8.54
CA ASP A 33 10.22 -12.30 7.78
C ASP A 33 9.52 -12.49 6.43
N SER A 34 10.07 -13.31 5.55
CA SER A 34 9.64 -13.64 4.18
C SER A 34 8.15 -13.95 4.00
N LYS A 35 7.46 -14.45 5.03
CA LYS A 35 6.01 -14.77 5.00
C LYS A 35 5.20 -14.09 6.09
N GLY A 36 5.77 -13.15 6.86
CA GLY A 36 5.12 -12.53 8.02
C GLY A 36 5.83 -12.83 9.34
N PRO A 37 5.29 -12.37 10.49
CA PRO A 37 4.11 -11.51 10.67
C PRO A 37 4.37 -10.06 10.22
N LEU A 38 3.37 -9.19 10.29
CA LEU A 38 3.58 -7.75 10.17
C LEU A 38 4.57 -7.25 11.23
N LYS A 39 5.32 -6.19 10.88
CA LYS A 39 6.10 -5.46 11.87
C LYS A 39 5.14 -4.74 12.85
N ASP A 40 5.59 -4.55 14.08
CA ASP A 40 4.80 -3.86 15.10
C ASP A 40 4.45 -2.44 14.62
N GLY A 41 3.20 -2.03 14.82
CA GLY A 41 2.68 -0.73 14.37
C GLY A 41 2.13 -0.70 12.92
N GLU A 42 2.34 -1.75 12.12
CA GLU A 42 1.90 -1.75 10.72
C GLU A 42 0.38 -1.92 10.55
N LEU A 43 -0.29 -2.54 11.52
CA LEU A 43 -1.76 -2.62 11.53
C LEU A 43 -2.38 -1.24 11.73
N GLU A 44 -1.84 -0.46 12.66
CA GLU A 44 -2.27 0.91 12.94
C GLU A 44 -2.01 1.82 11.74
N ARG A 45 -0.82 1.71 11.11
CA ARG A 45 -0.52 2.42 9.86
C ARG A 45 -1.48 2.05 8.73
N ALA A 46 -1.84 0.77 8.61
CA ALA A 46 -2.82 0.33 7.62
C ALA A 46 -4.20 0.93 7.87
N ALA A 47 -4.62 0.98 9.13
CA ALA A 47 -5.88 1.60 9.53
C ALA A 47 -5.87 3.12 9.24
N ASP A 48 -4.77 3.81 9.52
CA ASP A 48 -4.64 5.24 9.25
C ASP A 48 -4.61 5.56 7.75
N TRP A 49 -3.96 4.73 6.94
CA TRP A 49 -4.02 4.83 5.49
C TRP A 49 -5.46 4.64 4.97
N ALA A 50 -6.19 3.64 5.50
CA ALA A 50 -7.59 3.43 5.13
C ALA A 50 -8.50 4.60 5.51
N LYS A 51 -8.24 5.31 6.61
CA LYS A 51 -8.98 6.54 6.98
C LYS A 51 -8.80 7.65 5.95
N LEU A 52 -7.67 7.73 5.25
CA LEU A 52 -7.47 8.71 4.18
C LEU A 52 -8.44 8.46 3.02
N ILE A 53 -8.69 7.18 2.68
CA ILE A 53 -9.66 6.80 1.63
C ILE A 53 -11.03 7.40 1.95
N ILE A 54 -11.51 7.19 3.17
CA ILE A 54 -12.84 7.68 3.61
C ILE A 54 -12.92 9.21 3.56
N LYS A 55 -11.83 9.92 3.86
CA LYS A 55 -11.79 11.39 3.80
C LYS A 55 -11.77 11.95 2.37
N THR A 56 -11.43 11.14 1.38
CA THR A 56 -11.30 11.55 -0.03
C THR A 56 -12.54 11.19 -0.86
N LEU A 57 -13.43 10.34 -0.35
CA LEU A 57 -14.76 10.08 -0.89
C LEU A 57 -15.74 11.20 -0.51
#